data_AF-A0A951AH86-F1
#
_entry.id   AF-A0A951AH86-F1
#
_cell.length_a   1.000
_cell.length_b   1.000
_cell.length_c   1.000
_cell.angle_alpha   90.00
_cell.angle_beta   90.00
_cell.angle_gamma   90.00
#
_symmetry.space_group_name_H-M   'P 1'
#
loop_
_entity.id
_entity.type
_entity.pdbx_description
1 polymer ?
#
loop_
_entity_poly.entity_id
_entity_poly.type
_entity_poly.pdbx_seq_one_letter_code
_entity_poly.pdbx_strand_id
1 'polypeptide(L)' 'KPEGSGIGLTLSRQIAEAHDGTLSLANRKDRTGAEAVLRLPK' A
#
# COMPACT_ATOMS: atom_id res chain seq x y z
N LYS A 1 13.02 18.84 1.33
CA LYS A 1 12.10 18.89 0.17
C LYS A 1 11.26 17.61 0.18
N PRO A 2 9.94 17.64 -0.11
CA PRO A 2 9.20 16.42 -0.37
C PRO A 2 9.52 15.96 -1.80
N GLU A 3 10.79 15.68 -2.11
CA GLU A 3 11.25 15.12 -3.40
C GLU A 3 10.90 13.63 -3.52
N GLY A 4 9.77 13.21 -2.95
CA GLY A 4 9.23 11.89 -3.18
C GLY A 4 8.67 11.85 -4.59
N SER A 5 9.13 10.91 -5.41
CA SER A 5 8.62 10.68 -6.78
C SER A 5 7.15 10.24 -6.83
N GLY A 6 6.45 10.15 -5.69
CA GLY A 6 5.08 9.66 -5.60
C GLY A 6 4.93 8.15 -5.79
N ILE A 7 6.04 7.40 -5.95
CA ILE A 7 5.99 5.97 -6.30
C ILE A 7 5.90 5.03 -5.10
N GLY A 8 5.95 5.54 -3.87
CA GLY A 8 6.12 4.72 -2.67
C GLY A 8 5.11 3.57 -2.57
N LEU A 9 3.82 3.85 -2.80
CA LEU A 9 2.77 2.83 -2.76
C LEU A 9 2.86 1.82 -3.91
N THR A 10 3.26 2.28 -5.11
CA THR A 10 3.46 1.39 -6.26
C THR A 10 4.64 0.45 -6.01
N LEU A 11 5.74 0.97 -5.48
CA LEU A 11 6.92 0.17 -5.11
C LEU A 11 6.58 -0.81 -3.99
N SER A 12 5.88 -0.37 -2.93
CA SER A 12 5.46 -1.25 -1.84
C SER A 12 4.54 -2.37 -2.32
N ARG A 13 3.67 -2.10 -3.30
CA ARG A 13 2.84 -3.12 -3.93
C ARG A 13 3.68 -4.16 -4.67
N GLN A 14 4.63 -3.70 -5.49
CA GLN A 14 5.53 -4.59 -6.22
C GLN A 14 6.35 -5.49 -5.28
N ILE A 15 6.85 -4.95 -4.17
CA ILE A 15 7.58 -5.72 -3.16
C ILE A 15 6.66 -6.80 -2.56
N ALA A 16 5.45 -6.43 -2.13
CA ALA A 16 4.51 -7.38 -1.55
C ALA A 16 4.17 -8.51 -2.55
N GLU A 17 3.87 -8.17 -3.80
CA GLU A 17 3.56 -9.13 -4.87
C GLU A 17 4.74 -10.06 -5.19
N ALA A 18 5.98 -9.56 -5.15
CA ALA A 18 7.19 -10.37 -5.31
C ALA A 18 7.41 -11.39 -4.18
N HIS A 19 6.74 -11.21 -3.03
CA HIS A 19 6.75 -12.12 -1.89
C HIS A 19 5.43 -12.91 -1.78
N ASP A 20 4.70 -13.10 -2.89
CA ASP A 20 3.38 -13.77 -2.93
C ASP A 20 2.33 -13.13 -2.00
N GLY A 21 2.53 -11.85 -1.66
CA GLY A 21 1.66 -11.03 -0.84
C GLY A 21 0.81 -10.06 -1.66
N THR A 22 0.04 -9.21 -0.98
CA THR A 22 -0.82 -8.19 -1.60
C THR A 22 -0.82 -6.90 -0.79
N LEU A 23 -0.94 -5.77 -1.49
CA LEU A 23 -1.16 -4.44 -0.87
C LEU A 23 -2.40 -3.79 -1.48
N SER A 24 -3.36 -3.41 -0.64
CA SER A 24 -4.57 -2.68 -1.03
C SER A 24 -4.64 -1.33 -0.32
N LEU A 25 -5.17 -0.32 -1.00
CA LEU A 25 -5.41 1.01 -0.43
C LEU A 25 -6.84 1.43 -0.77
N ALA A 26 -7.60 1.83 0.24
CA ALA A 26 -8.96 2.32 0.07
C ALA A 26 -9.23 3.50 1.02
N ASN A 27 -10.16 4.38 0.63
CA ASN A 27 -10.69 5.38 1.56
C ASN A 27 -11.54 4.68 2.62
N ARG A 28 -11.41 5.15 3.87
CA ARG A 28 -12.24 4.67 4.97
C ARG A 28 -13.70 5.05 4.72
N LYS A 29 -14.61 4.12 4.99
CA LYS A 29 -16.07 4.31 4.80
C LYS A 29 -16.75 4.95 6.01
N ASP A 30 -16.17 4.79 7.20
CA ASP A 30 -16.73 5.20 8.49
C ASP A 30 -16.32 6.62 8.90
N ARG A 31 -15.14 7.08 8.45
CA ARG A 31 -14.56 8.37 8.83
C ARG A 31 -13.57 8.85 7.79
N THR A 32 -13.15 10.12 7.89
CA THR A 32 -12.07 10.68 7.08
C THR A 32 -10.77 9.87 7.22
N GLY A 33 -10.11 9.59 6.10
CA GLY A 33 -8.81 8.92 6.05
C GLY A 33 -8.78 7.77 5.06
N ALA A 34 -7.68 7.03 5.08
CA ALA A 34 -7.45 5.86 4.23
C ALA A 34 -7.04 4.64 5.08
N GLU A 35 -7.27 3.46 4.52
CA GLU A 35 -6.83 2.18 5.05
C GLU A 35 -5.93 1.49 4.03
N ALA A 36 -4.74 1.10 4.47
CA ALA A 36 -3.80 0.30 3.70
C ALA A 36 -3.70 -1.09 4.33
N VAL A 37 -3.97 -2.13 3.54
CA VAL A 37 -3.94 -3.53 3.99
C VAL A 37 -2.82 -4.26 3.25
N LEU A 38 -1.80 -4.66 4.00
CA LEU A 38 -0.72 -5.54 3.54
C LEU A 38 -1.00 -6.98 4.02
N ARG A 39 -0.97 -7.95 3.11
CA ARG A 39 -1.06 -9.38 3.42
C ARG A 39 0.18 -10.06 2.89
N LEU A 40 0.80 -10.89 3.71
CA LEU A 40 1.93 -11.73 3.34
C LEU A 40 1.56 -13.20 3.56
N PRO A 41 2.17 -14.13 2.81
CA PRO A 41 2.12 -15.56 3.13
C PRO A 41 2.60 -15.83 4.57
N LYS A 42 2.23 -16.98 5.11
CA LYS A 42 2.65 -17.41 6.46
C LYS A 42 4.13 -17.75 6.54
#